data_AF-A0A1G2MHQ8-F1
#
_entry.id   AF-A0A1G2MHQ8-F1
#
_cell.length_a   1.000
_cell.length_b   1.000
_cell.length_c   1.000
_cell.angle_alpha   90.00
_cell.angle_beta   90.00
_cell.angle_gamma   90.00
#
_symmetry.space_group_name_H-M   'P 1'
#
loop_
_entity.id
_entity.type
_entity.pdbx_description
1 polymer ?
#
loop_
_entity_poly.entity_id
_entity_poly.type
_entity_poly.pdbx_seq_one_letter_code
_entity_poly.pdbx_strand_id
1 'polypeptide(L)'
;MFSYFSKRIAAFAAVALLSAAVIIPASRLLGEDSPSVAYLKSKPLSPWSIMALAAAGEHPILDSLQEISAEKAIDLEAPILALTAAGKDPRTFPKNNLILKLKSFYDGTQLGDSGIVNDDIFGLLALIASGEKMEDAIMLGIKEFILSTQNTDGGFSFAVGGGSDTNTTAAAIMALRAALLPADNGALVKAISYLNAAQNEDGGFPYDPKSAWGAASDASSDAWVVMALRSAGIEAASWQKASANPITHLEGLKQEAGFYLYQSGGQEDSFTPVTTSYAVLALSGKTLPVRVIVSETPSGAAFNVQVEGKRGLLCDADGVGKTALDALQTAANVCSLAYHVQSSALGDYVDEVAGEKASGNAGWLYTVNGVLPSVGASAYALMEGDVVRWYFGNLNGTPASESVRTEVPLSVVIAAPASPGGGSEDTSGDGNTLSMIVDVAGAGGKTDGAIDFGTASRGSIALQNIMLKNGGSIAATVSASVSGNAVFRRYLRLDEKPWREYQTTLPGSANSAAALSLPIPADYAESGAKSGSLIFWATPTAQ
;
A
#
# COMPACT_ATOMS: atom_id res chain seq x y z
N MET A 1 -0.48 -85.23 -53.61
CA MET A 1 -1.39 -85.19 -52.44
C MET A 1 -0.95 -84.02 -51.58
N PHE A 2 -1.36 -82.82 -52.00
CA PHE A 2 -2.50 -82.11 -51.41
C PHE A 2 -2.11 -81.56 -50.03
N SER A 3 -1.48 -80.37 -50.01
CA SER A 3 -2.19 -79.10 -49.84
C SER A 3 -3.02 -79.08 -48.56
N TYR A 4 -2.39 -78.93 -47.40
CA TYR A 4 -3.03 -78.43 -46.18
C TYR A 4 -1.98 -77.76 -45.26
N PHE A 5 -1.19 -76.85 -45.82
CA PHE A 5 -0.39 -75.87 -45.06
C PHE A 5 -0.96 -74.46 -45.27
N SER A 6 -2.28 -74.32 -45.17
CA SER A 6 -2.96 -73.02 -45.09
C SER A 6 -4.13 -73.09 -44.12
N LYS A 7 -4.33 -71.99 -43.40
CA LYS A 7 -5.37 -71.72 -42.38
C LYS A 7 -5.11 -72.20 -40.96
N ARG A 8 -4.11 -71.61 -40.27
CA ARG A 8 -4.23 -71.12 -38.86
C ARG A 8 -3.26 -69.96 -38.55
N ILE A 9 -3.01 -69.08 -39.52
CA ILE A 9 -2.32 -67.80 -39.32
C ILE A 9 -3.27 -66.70 -39.83
N ALA A 10 -4.29 -66.39 -39.04
CA ALA A 10 -5.17 -65.23 -39.22
C ALA A 10 -6.16 -65.13 -38.04
N ALA A 11 -5.65 -64.98 -36.81
CA ALA A 11 -6.43 -64.53 -35.64
C ALA A 11 -5.53 -64.32 -34.42
N PHE A 12 -4.40 -63.60 -34.55
CA PHE A 12 -3.63 -63.11 -33.40
C PHE A 12 -2.78 -61.90 -33.80
N ALA A 13 -3.40 -60.98 -34.55
CA ALA A 13 -2.80 -59.71 -34.97
C ALA A 13 -3.83 -58.59 -34.87
N ALA A 14 -4.25 -58.31 -33.63
CA ALA A 14 -4.86 -57.05 -33.20
C ALA A 14 -4.93 -57.12 -31.67
N VAL A 15 -4.72 -56.01 -30.98
CA VAL A 15 -4.70 -55.87 -29.51
C VAL A 15 -3.35 -56.21 -28.84
N ALA A 16 -2.31 -55.47 -29.20
CA ALA A 16 -1.20 -55.17 -28.30
C ALA A 16 -0.46 -53.91 -28.76
N LEU A 17 -1.18 -52.82 -29.02
CA LEU A 17 -0.58 -51.51 -29.27
C LEU A 17 -1.44 -50.42 -28.62
N LEU A 18 -0.78 -49.68 -27.73
CA LEU A 18 -1.15 -48.39 -27.12
C LEU A 18 -2.22 -48.37 -26.03
N SER A 19 -1.75 -48.54 -24.79
CA SER A 19 -2.12 -47.66 -23.68
C SER A 19 -1.04 -47.68 -22.60
N ALA A 20 0.19 -47.34 -22.98
CA ALA A 20 1.07 -46.66 -22.04
C ALA A 20 0.50 -45.25 -21.88
N ALA A 21 -0.38 -45.05 -20.90
CA ALA A 21 -0.72 -43.71 -20.44
C ALA A 21 0.60 -43.10 -19.95
N VAL A 22 1.24 -42.30 -20.80
CA VAL A 22 2.34 -41.47 -20.38
C VAL A 22 1.74 -40.54 -19.33
N ILE A 23 2.05 -40.80 -18.06
CA ILE A 23 1.77 -39.87 -16.97
C ILE A 23 2.69 -38.68 -17.26
N ILE A 24 2.19 -37.73 -18.06
CA ILE A 24 2.85 -36.46 -18.25
C ILE A 24 2.67 -35.72 -16.91
N PRO A 25 3.73 -35.42 -16.16
CA PRO A 25 3.58 -34.60 -14.96
C PRO A 25 2.93 -33.27 -15.37
N ALA A 26 1.96 -32.77 -14.59
CA ALA A 26 1.19 -31.56 -14.90
C ALA A 26 2.07 -30.34 -15.25
N SER A 27 3.32 -30.32 -14.77
CA SER A 27 4.34 -29.31 -15.12
C SER A 27 4.73 -29.28 -16.61
N ARG A 28 4.46 -30.33 -17.40
CA ARG A 28 4.65 -30.34 -18.87
C ARG A 28 3.40 -29.99 -19.67
N LEU A 29 2.23 -29.87 -19.05
CA LEU A 29 0.97 -29.50 -19.73
C LEU A 29 0.78 -27.98 -19.87
N LEU A 30 1.55 -27.17 -19.14
CA LEU A 30 1.41 -25.71 -19.08
C LEU A 30 2.73 -24.93 -19.21
N GLY A 31 3.80 -25.56 -19.73
CA GLY A 31 5.05 -24.84 -20.07
C GLY A 31 4.91 -23.96 -21.32
N GLU A 32 6.02 -23.36 -21.80
CA GLU A 32 6.07 -22.47 -22.98
C GLU A 32 5.33 -23.02 -24.22
N ASP A 33 5.32 -24.34 -24.40
CA ASP A 33 4.69 -25.03 -25.53
C ASP A 33 3.18 -25.33 -25.35
N SER A 34 2.54 -24.84 -24.28
CA SER A 34 1.12 -25.08 -24.02
C SER A 34 0.23 -24.33 -25.02
N PRO A 35 -0.73 -25.01 -25.70
CA PRO A 35 -1.70 -24.35 -26.57
C PRO A 35 -2.50 -23.26 -25.85
N SER A 36 -2.78 -23.43 -24.55
CA SER A 36 -3.51 -22.43 -23.76
C SER A 36 -2.67 -21.18 -23.49
N VAL A 37 -1.37 -21.35 -23.22
CA VAL A 37 -0.42 -20.23 -23.08
C VAL A 37 -0.28 -19.49 -24.42
N ALA A 38 -0.13 -20.22 -25.53
CA ALA A 38 -0.06 -19.65 -26.86
C ALA A 38 -1.35 -18.87 -27.22
N TYR A 39 -2.51 -19.43 -26.88
CA TYR A 39 -3.79 -18.75 -27.06
C TYR A 39 -3.84 -17.44 -26.27
N LEU A 40 -3.51 -17.44 -24.97
CA LEU A 40 -3.53 -16.22 -24.15
C LEU A 40 -2.57 -15.14 -24.67
N LYS A 41 -1.35 -15.51 -25.08
CA LYS A 41 -0.37 -14.59 -25.70
C LYS A 41 -0.86 -13.98 -27.02
N SER A 42 -1.81 -14.62 -27.70
CA SER A 42 -2.41 -14.11 -28.95
C SER A 42 -3.53 -13.08 -28.75
N LYS A 43 -3.94 -12.84 -27.50
CA LYS A 43 -5.05 -11.95 -27.14
C LYS A 43 -4.55 -10.71 -26.39
N PRO A 44 -5.33 -9.61 -26.36
CA PRO A 44 -5.03 -8.48 -25.47
C PRO A 44 -4.95 -8.96 -24.01
N LEU A 45 -3.87 -8.59 -23.33
CA LEU A 45 -3.60 -9.07 -21.98
C LEU A 45 -4.39 -8.26 -20.93
N SER A 46 -5.36 -8.93 -20.30
CA SER A 46 -6.03 -8.49 -19.08
C SER A 46 -5.21 -8.87 -17.84
N PRO A 47 -5.50 -8.29 -16.65
CA PRO A 47 -4.87 -8.72 -15.39
C PRO A 47 -4.95 -10.23 -15.14
N TRP A 48 -6.08 -10.87 -15.50
CA TRP A 48 -6.26 -12.32 -15.38
C TRP A 48 -5.32 -13.11 -16.28
N SER A 49 -5.17 -12.71 -17.55
CA SER A 49 -4.24 -13.36 -18.45
C SER A 49 -2.78 -13.15 -18.04
N ILE A 50 -2.43 -12.00 -17.46
CA ILE A 50 -1.10 -11.74 -16.90
C ILE A 50 -0.83 -12.69 -15.74
N MET A 51 -1.77 -12.84 -14.79
CA MET A 51 -1.65 -13.79 -13.70
C MET A 51 -1.51 -15.24 -14.19
N ALA A 52 -2.33 -15.64 -15.18
CA ALA A 52 -2.30 -16.99 -15.75
C ALA A 52 -0.95 -17.29 -16.43
N LEU A 53 -0.44 -16.35 -17.22
CA LEU A 53 0.88 -16.46 -17.85
C LEU A 53 2.00 -16.53 -16.79
N ALA A 54 1.99 -15.63 -15.81
CA ALA A 54 2.96 -15.66 -14.71
C ALA A 54 2.92 -16.98 -13.92
N ALA A 55 1.72 -17.52 -13.67
CA ALA A 55 1.53 -18.82 -13.01
C ALA A 55 2.08 -19.99 -13.84
N ALA A 56 2.02 -19.89 -15.17
CA ALA A 56 2.63 -20.83 -16.12
C ALA A 56 4.16 -20.66 -16.25
N GLY A 57 4.77 -19.69 -15.56
CA GLY A 57 6.21 -19.42 -15.59
C GLY A 57 6.64 -18.45 -16.70
N GLU A 58 5.70 -17.78 -17.35
CA GLU A 58 5.96 -16.80 -18.40
C GLU A 58 6.28 -15.41 -17.84
N HIS A 59 6.83 -14.55 -18.71
CA HIS A 59 7.11 -13.15 -18.43
C HIS A 59 6.20 -12.24 -19.27
N PRO A 60 4.91 -12.07 -18.88
CA PRO A 60 3.95 -11.29 -19.66
C PRO A 60 4.35 -9.81 -19.74
N ILE A 61 4.02 -9.18 -20.87
CA ILE A 61 4.17 -7.73 -21.09
C ILE A 61 3.11 -7.00 -20.24
N LEU A 62 3.52 -5.94 -19.55
CA LEU A 62 2.71 -5.22 -18.55
C LEU A 62 2.22 -3.84 -19.02
N ASP A 63 2.20 -3.59 -20.33
CA ASP A 63 1.88 -2.28 -20.90
C ASP A 63 0.49 -1.79 -20.49
N SER A 64 -0.49 -2.69 -20.39
CA SER A 64 -1.86 -2.38 -19.92
C SER A 64 -1.93 -2.01 -18.44
N LEU A 65 -0.87 -2.23 -17.66
CA LEU A 65 -0.77 -1.90 -16.23
C LEU A 65 0.16 -0.72 -15.97
N GLN A 66 0.63 -0.03 -17.01
CA GLN A 66 1.53 1.12 -16.82
C GLN A 66 0.79 2.37 -16.31
N GLU A 67 -0.46 2.55 -16.71
CA GLU A 67 -1.31 3.65 -16.26
C GLU A 67 -2.64 3.07 -15.79
N ILE A 68 -2.87 3.11 -14.48
CA ILE A 68 -4.11 2.64 -13.87
C ILE A 68 -4.87 3.85 -13.34
N SER A 69 -5.98 4.18 -13.98
CA SER A 69 -6.95 5.14 -13.48
C SER A 69 -7.98 4.39 -12.65
N ALA A 70 -8.08 4.72 -11.36
CA ALA A 70 -8.95 4.03 -10.42
C ALA A 70 -9.88 5.00 -9.70
N GLU A 71 -11.18 4.78 -9.89
CA GLU A 71 -12.26 5.48 -9.17
C GLU A 71 -12.83 4.62 -8.06
N LYS A 72 -12.70 3.30 -8.17
CA LYS A 72 -13.18 2.29 -7.22
C LYS A 72 -12.05 1.35 -6.79
N ALA A 73 -12.24 0.66 -5.67
CA ALA A 73 -11.32 -0.36 -5.18
C ALA A 73 -11.10 -1.47 -6.23
N ILE A 74 -12.19 -1.97 -6.82
CA ILE A 74 -12.17 -3.03 -7.84
C ILE A 74 -11.35 -2.71 -9.10
N ASP A 75 -11.14 -1.42 -9.39
CA ASP A 75 -10.29 -0.98 -10.51
C ASP A 75 -8.79 -1.28 -10.25
N LEU A 76 -8.40 -1.52 -9.00
CA LEU A 76 -7.01 -1.73 -8.57
C LEU A 76 -6.69 -3.18 -8.23
N GLU A 77 -7.66 -3.94 -7.75
CA GLU A 77 -7.44 -5.25 -7.12
C GLU A 77 -6.83 -6.27 -8.08
N ALA A 78 -7.46 -6.49 -9.23
CA ALA A 78 -6.95 -7.41 -10.23
C ALA A 78 -5.60 -6.93 -10.84
N PRO A 79 -5.42 -5.63 -11.17
CA PRO A 79 -4.10 -5.10 -11.53
C PRO A 79 -3.00 -5.34 -10.49
N ILE A 80 -3.27 -5.12 -9.20
CA ILE A 80 -2.30 -5.37 -8.12
C ILE A 80 -1.93 -6.86 -8.05
N LEU A 81 -2.92 -7.76 -8.14
CA LEU A 81 -2.68 -9.20 -8.19
C LEU A 81 -1.85 -9.61 -9.42
N ALA A 82 -2.08 -8.98 -10.57
CA ALA A 82 -1.32 -9.22 -11.78
C ALA A 82 0.13 -8.72 -11.69
N LEU A 83 0.35 -7.53 -11.12
CA LEU A 83 1.69 -6.98 -10.89
C LEU A 83 2.51 -7.86 -9.95
N THR A 84 1.93 -8.25 -8.82
CA THR A 84 2.59 -9.12 -7.83
C THR A 84 2.86 -10.50 -8.40
N ALA A 85 1.94 -11.09 -9.18
CA ALA A 85 2.16 -12.33 -9.92
C ALA A 85 3.37 -12.22 -10.87
N ALA A 86 3.50 -11.10 -11.59
CA ALA A 86 4.64 -10.79 -12.45
C ALA A 86 5.92 -10.38 -11.69
N GLY A 87 5.89 -10.36 -10.34
CA GLY A 87 7.03 -10.00 -9.50
C GLY A 87 7.35 -8.51 -9.45
N LYS A 88 6.39 -7.64 -9.77
CA LYS A 88 6.49 -6.19 -9.62
C LYS A 88 5.90 -5.75 -8.29
N ASP A 89 6.48 -4.72 -7.69
CA ASP A 89 5.93 -4.09 -6.49
C ASP A 89 4.90 -3.01 -6.87
N PRO A 90 3.61 -3.17 -6.53
CA PRO A 90 2.57 -2.19 -6.83
C PRO A 90 2.71 -0.86 -6.07
N ARG A 91 3.66 -0.74 -5.13
CA ARG A 91 3.99 0.53 -4.49
C ARG A 91 4.84 1.43 -5.38
N THR A 92 5.59 0.83 -6.31
CA THR A 92 6.59 1.54 -7.12
C THR A 92 6.36 1.36 -8.62
N PHE A 93 5.60 0.36 -9.06
CA PHE A 93 5.49 0.01 -10.48
C PHE A 93 4.23 0.57 -11.18
N PRO A 94 4.37 1.15 -12.39
CA PRO A 94 5.59 1.82 -12.84
C PRO A 94 5.74 3.19 -12.18
N LYS A 95 4.63 3.72 -11.65
CA LYS A 95 4.45 5.02 -11.01
C LYS A 95 3.25 4.92 -10.06
N ASN A 96 3.23 5.73 -9.02
CA ASN A 96 2.18 5.78 -7.98
C ASN A 96 2.12 4.56 -7.06
N ASN A 97 1.73 4.80 -5.81
CA ASN A 97 1.57 3.77 -4.81
C ASN A 97 0.12 3.23 -4.86
N LEU A 98 -0.08 2.14 -5.62
CA LEU A 98 -1.41 1.53 -5.78
C LEU A 98 -1.95 0.96 -4.46
N ILE A 99 -1.06 0.55 -3.56
CA ILE A 99 -1.43 0.03 -2.24
C ILE A 99 -2.00 1.14 -1.35
N LEU A 100 -1.35 2.31 -1.35
CA LEU A 100 -1.88 3.47 -0.66
C LEU A 100 -3.23 3.89 -1.24
N LYS A 101 -3.37 3.89 -2.56
CA LYS A 101 -4.63 4.21 -3.23
C LYS A 101 -5.72 3.18 -2.89
N LEU A 102 -5.42 1.88 -2.89
CA LEU A 102 -6.38 0.84 -2.51
C LEU A 102 -6.84 1.04 -1.06
N LYS A 103 -5.90 1.18 -0.12
CA LYS A 103 -6.21 1.44 1.30
C LYS A 103 -7.04 2.71 1.53
N SER A 104 -6.94 3.71 0.64
CA SER A 104 -7.75 4.93 0.74
C SER A 104 -9.26 4.70 0.54
N PHE A 105 -9.66 3.54 -0.01
CA PHE A 105 -11.06 3.13 -0.13
C PHE A 105 -11.59 2.42 1.13
N TYR A 106 -10.78 2.26 2.17
CA TYR A 106 -11.23 1.66 3.42
C TYR A 106 -12.00 2.68 4.26
N ASP A 107 -13.25 2.38 4.61
CA ASP A 107 -14.16 3.31 5.30
C ASP A 107 -14.11 3.20 6.83
N GLY A 108 -13.25 2.34 7.37
CA GLY A 108 -13.19 1.99 8.78
C GLY A 108 -13.78 0.61 9.10
N THR A 109 -14.57 0.04 8.20
CA THR A 109 -15.20 -1.29 8.32
C THR A 109 -14.86 -2.19 7.13
N GLN A 110 -15.00 -1.68 5.91
CA GLN A 110 -14.85 -2.45 4.66
C GLN A 110 -14.10 -1.63 3.61
N LEU A 111 -13.73 -2.28 2.50
CA LEU A 111 -13.01 -1.70 1.38
C LEU A 111 -13.93 -1.50 0.18
N GLY A 112 -14.03 -0.27 -0.32
CA GLY A 112 -14.76 -0.01 -1.57
C GLY A 112 -16.22 0.39 -1.36
N ASP A 113 -17.13 -0.26 -2.08
CA ASP A 113 -18.56 0.07 -2.10
C ASP A 113 -19.31 -0.70 -1.01
N SER A 114 -20.08 0.01 -0.19
CA SER A 114 -20.73 -0.60 0.98
C SER A 114 -21.78 -1.68 0.70
N GLY A 115 -22.21 -1.81 -0.56
CA GLY A 115 -23.12 -2.86 -1.02
C GLY A 115 -22.43 -4.09 -1.59
N ILE A 116 -21.10 -4.11 -1.69
CA ILE A 116 -20.33 -5.15 -2.36
C ILE A 116 -19.46 -5.88 -1.32
N VAL A 117 -19.34 -7.21 -1.47
CA VAL A 117 -18.43 -8.03 -0.64
C VAL A 117 -17.19 -8.41 -1.45
N ASN A 118 -17.34 -8.44 -2.77
CA ASN A 118 -16.33 -8.89 -3.69
C ASN A 118 -15.07 -8.00 -3.71
N ASP A 119 -15.22 -6.69 -3.55
CA ASP A 119 -14.11 -5.73 -3.42
C ASP A 119 -13.32 -5.93 -2.11
N ASP A 120 -13.97 -6.25 -1.00
CA ASP A 120 -13.24 -6.68 0.21
C ASP A 120 -12.45 -7.97 -0.01
N ILE A 121 -13.06 -8.97 -0.65
CA ILE A 121 -12.41 -10.27 -0.92
C ILE A 121 -11.16 -10.09 -1.79
N PHE A 122 -11.29 -9.39 -2.91
CA PHE A 122 -10.18 -9.18 -3.84
C PHE A 122 -9.20 -8.12 -3.35
N GLY A 123 -9.67 -7.12 -2.61
CA GLY A 123 -8.87 -6.15 -1.87
C GLY A 123 -7.94 -6.80 -0.86
N LEU A 124 -8.48 -7.70 -0.03
CA LEU A 124 -7.67 -8.45 0.93
C LEU A 124 -6.61 -9.31 0.21
N LEU A 125 -7.00 -10.02 -0.85
CA LEU A 125 -6.05 -10.78 -1.68
C LEU A 125 -4.95 -9.89 -2.26
N ALA A 126 -5.31 -8.73 -2.81
CA ALA A 126 -4.38 -7.78 -3.43
C ALA A 126 -3.38 -7.19 -2.41
N LEU A 127 -3.85 -6.83 -1.23
CA LEU A 127 -3.00 -6.32 -0.15
C LEU A 127 -2.06 -7.42 0.36
N ILE A 128 -2.55 -8.64 0.59
CA ILE A 128 -1.72 -9.79 0.99
C ILE A 128 -0.69 -10.10 -0.10
N ALA A 129 -1.08 -10.12 -1.37
CA ALA A 129 -0.16 -10.33 -2.49
C ALA A 129 0.99 -9.32 -2.50
N SER A 130 0.72 -8.12 -2.00
CA SER A 130 1.68 -7.02 -1.92
C SER A 130 2.57 -7.10 -0.68
N GLY A 131 2.42 -8.11 0.17
CA GLY A 131 3.19 -8.27 1.41
C GLY A 131 2.71 -7.40 2.56
N GLU A 132 1.48 -6.87 2.50
CA GLU A 132 0.86 -6.21 3.64
C GLU A 132 0.64 -7.20 4.78
N LYS A 133 0.83 -6.71 6.01
CA LYS A 133 0.84 -7.54 7.21
C LYS A 133 -0.54 -7.64 7.84
N MET A 134 -0.92 -8.84 8.31
CA MET A 134 -2.20 -9.06 8.98
C MET A 134 -2.31 -8.35 10.35
N GLU A 135 -1.22 -7.80 10.88
CA GLU A 135 -1.26 -6.93 12.07
C GLU A 135 -1.78 -5.51 11.78
N ASP A 136 -1.87 -5.11 10.50
CA ASP A 136 -2.48 -3.83 10.11
C ASP A 136 -3.99 -3.84 10.41
N ALA A 137 -4.48 -2.78 11.05
CA ALA A 137 -5.88 -2.64 11.44
C ALA A 137 -6.84 -2.70 10.24
N ILE A 138 -6.44 -2.20 9.07
CA ILE A 138 -7.24 -2.27 7.84
C ILE A 138 -7.39 -3.73 7.40
N MET A 139 -6.29 -4.50 7.43
CA MET A 139 -6.30 -5.92 7.03
C MET A 139 -7.17 -6.76 7.96
N LEU A 140 -7.13 -6.47 9.26
CA LEU A 140 -8.01 -7.10 10.24
C LEU A 140 -9.47 -6.75 9.98
N GLY A 141 -9.77 -5.46 9.76
CA GLY A 141 -11.12 -4.98 9.50
C GLY A 141 -11.76 -5.63 8.28
N ILE A 142 -11.07 -5.62 7.13
CA ILE A 142 -11.54 -6.26 5.89
C ILE A 142 -11.82 -7.75 6.11
N LYS A 143 -10.90 -8.47 6.76
CA LYS A 143 -11.08 -9.90 7.07
C LYS A 143 -12.31 -10.15 7.96
N GLU A 144 -12.51 -9.35 9.00
CA GLU A 144 -13.68 -9.47 9.87
C GLU A 144 -14.98 -9.11 9.13
N PHE A 145 -14.96 -8.12 8.25
CA PHE A 145 -16.11 -7.78 7.40
C PHE A 145 -16.48 -8.95 6.49
N ILE A 146 -15.51 -9.55 5.78
CA ILE A 146 -15.75 -10.74 4.96
C ILE A 146 -16.38 -11.84 5.81
N LEU A 147 -15.81 -12.17 6.98
CA LEU A 147 -16.37 -13.20 7.86
C LEU A 147 -17.81 -12.88 8.30
N SER A 148 -18.14 -11.61 8.51
CA SER A 148 -19.47 -11.18 8.94
C SER A 148 -20.55 -11.31 7.85
N THR A 149 -20.16 -11.39 6.58
CA THR A 149 -21.07 -11.49 5.44
C THR A 149 -21.40 -12.93 5.03
N GLN A 150 -20.84 -13.93 5.72
CA GLN A 150 -21.14 -15.34 5.44
C GLN A 150 -22.62 -15.65 5.64
N ASN A 151 -23.26 -16.22 4.62
CA ASN A 151 -24.66 -16.62 4.67
C ASN A 151 -24.87 -17.85 5.56
N THR A 152 -26.13 -18.07 5.97
CA THR A 152 -26.51 -19.20 6.85
C THR A 152 -26.27 -20.57 6.24
N ASP A 153 -26.22 -20.69 4.90
CA ASP A 153 -25.87 -21.90 4.18
C ASP A 153 -24.34 -22.11 4.04
N GLY A 154 -23.54 -21.18 4.57
CA GLY A 154 -22.09 -21.24 4.61
C GLY A 154 -21.38 -20.57 3.43
N GLY A 155 -22.10 -20.22 2.36
CA GLY A 155 -21.51 -19.57 1.21
C GLY A 155 -21.37 -18.05 1.38
N PHE A 156 -20.78 -17.41 0.37
CA PHE A 156 -20.67 -15.95 0.24
C PHE A 156 -21.31 -15.50 -1.06
N SER A 157 -21.74 -14.25 -1.10
CA SER A 157 -22.41 -13.61 -2.24
C SER A 157 -21.61 -12.41 -2.73
N PHE A 158 -21.71 -12.10 -4.02
CA PHE A 158 -21.03 -10.94 -4.61
C PHE A 158 -21.37 -9.61 -3.89
N ALA A 159 -22.65 -9.43 -3.54
CA ALA A 159 -23.18 -8.24 -2.87
C ALA A 159 -23.62 -8.54 -1.44
N VAL A 160 -23.63 -7.52 -0.58
CA VAL A 160 -24.09 -7.62 0.81
C VAL A 160 -25.55 -8.06 0.85
N GLY A 161 -25.84 -9.14 1.59
CA GLY A 161 -27.18 -9.71 1.72
C GLY A 161 -27.69 -10.46 0.47
N GLY A 162 -26.82 -10.68 -0.52
CA GLY A 162 -27.12 -11.48 -1.70
C GLY A 162 -27.20 -12.98 -1.41
N GLY A 163 -27.72 -13.76 -2.37
CA GLY A 163 -27.67 -15.22 -2.33
C GLY A 163 -26.26 -15.73 -2.63
N SER A 164 -25.83 -16.79 -1.94
CA SER A 164 -24.50 -17.36 -2.14
C SER A 164 -24.31 -17.99 -3.52
N ASP A 165 -23.12 -17.83 -4.08
CA ASP A 165 -22.68 -18.41 -5.35
C ASP A 165 -21.31 -19.11 -5.18
N THR A 166 -20.96 -20.00 -6.11
CA THR A 166 -19.74 -20.81 -6.01
C THR A 166 -18.46 -19.99 -6.22
N ASN A 167 -18.50 -18.98 -7.10
CA ASN A 167 -17.32 -18.18 -7.44
C ASN A 167 -16.91 -17.26 -6.30
N THR A 168 -17.86 -16.51 -5.73
CA THR A 168 -17.60 -15.63 -4.59
C THR A 168 -17.22 -16.44 -3.36
N THR A 169 -17.87 -17.58 -3.13
CA THR A 169 -17.50 -18.48 -2.02
C THR A 169 -16.07 -19.01 -2.18
N ALA A 170 -15.68 -19.41 -3.39
CA ALA A 170 -14.32 -19.86 -3.69
C ALA A 170 -13.29 -18.73 -3.51
N ALA A 171 -13.59 -17.51 -3.97
CA ALA A 171 -12.74 -16.35 -3.77
C ALA A 171 -12.58 -15.99 -2.28
N ALA A 172 -13.66 -16.03 -1.50
CA ALA A 172 -13.64 -15.81 -0.06
C ALA A 172 -12.78 -16.85 0.67
N ILE A 173 -12.88 -18.13 0.30
CA ILE A 173 -12.00 -19.19 0.85
C ILE A 173 -10.53 -18.86 0.59
N MET A 174 -10.18 -18.47 -0.64
CA MET A 174 -8.80 -18.08 -0.95
C MET A 174 -8.33 -16.87 -0.15
N ALA A 175 -9.14 -15.81 -0.05
CA ALA A 175 -8.82 -14.62 0.72
C ALA A 175 -8.61 -14.94 2.22
N LEU A 176 -9.51 -15.70 2.83
CA LEU A 176 -9.43 -16.06 4.24
C LEU A 176 -8.26 -17.01 4.52
N ARG A 177 -7.98 -17.96 3.63
CA ARG A 177 -6.78 -18.82 3.75
C ARG A 177 -5.49 -18.03 3.60
N ALA A 178 -5.43 -17.08 2.66
CA ALA A 178 -4.30 -16.18 2.50
C ALA A 178 -4.11 -15.28 3.74
N ALA A 179 -5.21 -14.89 4.40
CA ALA A 179 -5.22 -14.16 5.67
C ALA A 179 -4.91 -15.04 6.90
N LEU A 180 -4.31 -16.22 6.68
CA LEU A 180 -3.86 -17.17 7.70
C LEU A 180 -4.97 -17.73 8.60
N LEU A 181 -6.22 -17.75 8.13
CA LEU A 181 -7.30 -18.36 8.88
C LEU A 181 -7.11 -19.90 8.94
N PRO A 182 -7.16 -20.54 10.12
CA PRO A 182 -6.95 -21.98 10.26
C PRO A 182 -7.92 -22.81 9.41
N ALA A 183 -7.46 -23.95 8.87
CA ALA A 183 -8.28 -24.78 7.96
C ALA A 183 -9.52 -25.38 8.65
N ASP A 184 -9.47 -25.55 9.98
CA ASP A 184 -10.56 -26.02 10.84
C ASP A 184 -11.45 -24.89 11.37
N ASN A 185 -11.22 -23.64 10.95
CA ASN A 185 -12.09 -22.53 11.29
C ASN A 185 -13.52 -22.79 10.77
N GLY A 186 -14.52 -22.59 11.63
CA GLY A 186 -15.91 -22.91 11.33
C GLY A 186 -16.48 -22.20 10.10
N ALA A 187 -16.02 -20.99 9.77
CA ALA A 187 -16.45 -20.29 8.56
C ALA A 187 -15.91 -20.98 7.30
N LEU A 188 -14.63 -21.36 7.30
CA LEU A 188 -14.01 -22.09 6.18
C LEU A 188 -14.65 -23.48 5.99
N VAL A 189 -14.88 -24.22 7.08
CA VAL A 189 -15.54 -25.53 7.04
C VAL A 189 -16.92 -25.43 6.40
N LYS A 190 -17.71 -24.42 6.76
CA LYS A 190 -19.04 -24.17 6.16
C LYS A 190 -18.97 -23.79 4.69
N ALA A 191 -18.03 -22.91 4.31
CA ALA A 191 -17.85 -22.49 2.92
C ALA A 191 -17.44 -23.66 2.02
N ILE A 192 -16.52 -24.51 2.49
CA ILE A 192 -16.12 -25.74 1.79
C ILE A 192 -17.30 -26.70 1.70
N SER A 193 -18.10 -26.85 2.76
CA SER A 193 -19.32 -27.68 2.73
C SER A 193 -20.36 -27.16 1.73
N TYR A 194 -20.52 -25.84 1.61
CA TYR A 194 -21.38 -25.21 0.62
C TYR A 194 -20.92 -25.58 -0.80
N LEU A 195 -19.62 -25.42 -1.10
CA LEU A 195 -19.08 -25.79 -2.41
C LEU A 195 -19.28 -27.29 -2.68
N ASN A 196 -19.00 -28.17 -1.73
CA ASN A 196 -19.18 -29.62 -1.92
C ASN A 196 -20.64 -29.99 -2.24
N ALA A 197 -21.60 -29.27 -1.65
CA ALA A 197 -23.03 -29.48 -1.93
C ALA A 197 -23.46 -28.93 -3.30
N ALA A 198 -22.75 -27.94 -3.84
CA ALA A 198 -23.02 -27.33 -5.14
C ALA A 198 -22.48 -28.12 -6.34
N GLN A 199 -21.66 -29.14 -6.11
CA GLN A 199 -21.05 -29.93 -7.19
C GLN A 199 -22.10 -30.77 -7.94
N ASN A 200 -22.13 -30.63 -9.27
CA ASN A 200 -23.01 -31.37 -10.16
C ASN A 200 -22.53 -32.81 -10.40
N GLU A 201 -23.42 -33.67 -10.91
CA GLU A 201 -23.10 -35.08 -11.22
C GLU A 201 -22.06 -35.27 -12.34
N ASP A 202 -21.84 -34.25 -13.17
CA ASP A 202 -20.77 -34.20 -14.18
C ASP A 202 -19.39 -33.85 -13.59
N GLY A 203 -19.31 -33.68 -12.26
CA GLY A 203 -18.09 -33.36 -11.52
C GLY A 203 -17.75 -31.87 -11.49
N GLY A 204 -18.42 -31.04 -12.29
CA GLY A 204 -18.19 -29.60 -12.34
C GLY A 204 -19.09 -28.79 -11.41
N PHE A 205 -19.01 -27.47 -11.54
CA PHE A 205 -19.75 -26.50 -10.73
C PHE A 205 -20.49 -25.48 -11.58
N PRO A 206 -21.75 -25.16 -11.22
CA PRO A 206 -22.41 -23.97 -11.74
C PRO A 206 -21.99 -22.73 -10.97
N TYR A 207 -22.17 -21.55 -11.57
CA TYR A 207 -22.07 -20.27 -10.86
C TYR A 207 -23.00 -20.21 -9.64
N ASP A 208 -24.30 -20.46 -9.84
CA ASP A 208 -25.31 -20.48 -8.78
C ASP A 208 -26.11 -21.80 -8.84
N PRO A 209 -25.98 -22.69 -7.83
CA PRO A 209 -26.67 -23.98 -7.80
C PRO A 209 -28.19 -23.87 -7.61
N LYS A 210 -28.71 -22.69 -7.23
CA LYS A 210 -30.13 -22.41 -7.01
C LYS A 210 -30.73 -21.53 -8.11
N SER A 211 -29.98 -21.20 -9.16
CA SER A 211 -30.42 -20.31 -10.23
C SER A 211 -31.61 -20.88 -11.02
N ALA A 212 -32.65 -20.07 -11.17
CA ALA A 212 -33.80 -20.38 -12.02
C ALA A 212 -33.47 -20.31 -13.53
N TRP A 213 -32.34 -19.70 -13.90
CA TRP A 213 -31.92 -19.48 -15.28
C TRP A 213 -30.92 -20.54 -15.78
N GLY A 214 -30.55 -21.48 -14.92
CA GLY A 214 -29.66 -22.59 -15.24
C GLY A 214 -28.60 -22.82 -14.16
N ALA A 215 -28.34 -24.09 -13.89
CA ALA A 215 -27.32 -24.56 -12.93
C ALA A 215 -26.39 -25.59 -13.59
N ALA A 216 -26.11 -25.42 -14.88
CA ALA A 216 -25.15 -26.25 -15.60
C ALA A 216 -23.72 -25.86 -15.24
N SER A 217 -22.83 -26.85 -15.18
CA SER A 217 -21.42 -26.66 -14.86
C SER A 217 -20.71 -25.81 -15.90
N ASP A 218 -19.74 -24.99 -15.48
CA ASP A 218 -18.98 -24.09 -16.36
C ASP A 218 -17.48 -24.01 -15.99
N ALA A 219 -16.65 -23.67 -16.98
CA ALA A 219 -15.19 -23.64 -16.81
C ALA A 219 -14.71 -22.61 -15.78
N SER A 220 -15.41 -21.47 -15.63
CA SER A 220 -14.98 -20.44 -14.69
C SER A 220 -15.21 -20.91 -13.26
N SER A 221 -16.39 -21.45 -12.99
CA SER A 221 -16.76 -21.96 -11.67
C SER A 221 -15.92 -23.14 -11.25
N ASP A 222 -15.62 -24.06 -12.16
CA ASP A 222 -14.66 -25.15 -11.89
C ASP A 222 -13.29 -24.60 -11.49
N ALA A 223 -12.76 -23.64 -12.26
CA ALA A 223 -11.45 -23.08 -12.01
C ALA A 223 -11.38 -22.37 -10.65
N TRP A 224 -12.39 -21.58 -10.30
CA TRP A 224 -12.48 -20.92 -8.99
C TRP A 224 -12.52 -21.94 -7.85
N VAL A 225 -13.37 -22.97 -7.95
CA VAL A 225 -13.46 -24.00 -6.92
C VAL A 225 -12.17 -24.80 -6.81
N VAL A 226 -11.53 -25.18 -7.92
CA VAL A 226 -10.23 -25.88 -7.91
C VAL A 226 -9.16 -25.05 -7.19
N MET A 227 -9.08 -23.73 -7.44
CA MET A 227 -8.13 -22.85 -6.75
C MET A 227 -8.45 -22.73 -5.24
N ALA A 228 -9.73 -22.71 -4.86
CA ALA A 228 -10.16 -22.67 -3.46
C ALA A 228 -9.90 -23.97 -2.70
N LEU A 229 -10.14 -25.14 -3.32
CA LEU A 229 -9.79 -26.43 -2.72
C LEU A 229 -8.30 -26.52 -2.46
N ARG A 230 -7.49 -26.07 -3.42
CA ARG A 230 -6.03 -26.03 -3.27
C ARG A 230 -5.58 -25.12 -2.13
N SER A 231 -6.16 -23.91 -1.97
CA SER A 231 -5.79 -23.01 -0.85
C SER A 231 -6.20 -23.59 0.52
N ALA A 232 -7.23 -24.43 0.53
CA ALA A 232 -7.66 -25.21 1.69
C ALA A 232 -6.83 -26.49 1.93
N GLY A 233 -5.89 -26.84 1.03
CA GLY A 233 -5.10 -28.08 1.12
C GLY A 233 -5.90 -29.34 0.75
N ILE A 234 -6.97 -29.19 -0.03
CA ILE A 234 -7.83 -30.27 -0.51
C ILE A 234 -7.49 -30.55 -1.98
N GLU A 235 -7.22 -31.81 -2.30
CA GLU A 235 -7.00 -32.24 -3.69
C GLU A 235 -8.33 -32.24 -4.44
N ALA A 236 -8.47 -31.41 -5.48
CA ALA A 236 -9.72 -31.29 -6.24
C ALA A 236 -10.17 -32.63 -6.85
N ALA A 237 -9.23 -33.51 -7.22
CA ALA A 237 -9.54 -34.84 -7.73
C ALA A 237 -10.22 -35.76 -6.70
N SER A 238 -10.16 -35.44 -5.40
CA SER A 238 -10.87 -36.18 -4.35
C SER A 238 -12.37 -35.92 -4.34
N TRP A 239 -12.82 -34.82 -4.94
CA TRP A 239 -14.24 -34.47 -5.06
C TRP A 239 -14.83 -35.13 -6.31
N GLN A 240 -14.92 -36.45 -6.27
CA GLN A 240 -15.39 -37.26 -7.39
C GLN A 240 -16.92 -37.42 -7.36
N LYS A 241 -17.57 -37.16 -8.49
CA LYS A 241 -18.99 -37.45 -8.75
C LYS A 241 -19.08 -38.40 -9.94
N ALA A 242 -19.75 -39.54 -9.75
CA ALA A 242 -19.79 -40.61 -10.75
C ALA A 242 -18.38 -40.86 -11.36
N SER A 243 -18.19 -40.58 -12.65
CA SER A 243 -16.94 -40.76 -13.39
C SER A 243 -16.11 -39.49 -13.61
N ALA A 244 -16.50 -38.34 -13.06
CA ALA A 244 -15.78 -37.08 -13.21
C ALA A 244 -15.51 -36.35 -11.87
N ASN A 245 -14.57 -35.43 -11.90
CA ASN A 245 -14.25 -34.48 -10.84
C ASN A 245 -14.02 -33.09 -11.46
N PRO A 246 -13.78 -32.03 -10.67
CA PRO A 246 -13.72 -30.67 -11.17
C PRO A 246 -12.62 -30.46 -12.23
N ILE A 247 -11.49 -31.17 -12.09
CA ILE A 247 -10.38 -31.10 -13.04
C ILE A 247 -10.78 -31.74 -14.37
N THR A 248 -11.41 -32.91 -14.34
CA THR A 248 -11.79 -33.61 -15.57
C THR A 248 -12.91 -32.92 -16.31
N HIS A 249 -13.85 -32.28 -15.60
CA HIS A 249 -14.89 -31.48 -16.23
C HIS A 249 -14.28 -30.25 -16.92
N LEU A 250 -13.41 -29.50 -16.21
CA LEU A 250 -12.71 -28.34 -16.76
C LEU A 250 -11.87 -28.69 -18.01
N GLU A 251 -11.05 -29.74 -17.95
CA GLU A 251 -10.26 -30.21 -19.11
C GLU A 251 -11.15 -30.66 -20.28
N GLY A 252 -12.36 -31.15 -20.01
CA GLY A 252 -13.35 -31.49 -21.04
C GLY A 252 -13.87 -30.29 -21.84
N LEU A 253 -13.69 -29.07 -21.33
CA LEU A 253 -14.11 -27.82 -22.00
C LEU A 253 -13.00 -27.20 -22.86
N LYS A 254 -11.79 -27.76 -22.82
CA LYS A 254 -10.64 -27.32 -23.62
C LYS A 254 -10.83 -27.64 -25.10
N GLN A 255 -10.56 -26.66 -25.95
CA GLN A 255 -10.58 -26.81 -27.41
C GLN A 255 -9.17 -27.06 -27.98
N GLU A 256 -9.11 -27.57 -29.22
CA GLU A 256 -7.83 -27.86 -29.91
C GLU A 256 -6.92 -26.62 -30.03
N ALA A 257 -7.53 -25.44 -30.23
CA ALA A 257 -6.82 -24.16 -30.27
C ALA A 257 -6.33 -23.66 -28.90
N GLY A 258 -6.54 -24.41 -27.82
CA GLY A 258 -6.00 -24.15 -26.49
C GLY A 258 -6.87 -23.33 -25.54
N PHE A 259 -7.96 -22.72 -26.03
CA PHE A 259 -8.91 -22.01 -25.18
C PHE A 259 -9.92 -22.95 -24.52
N TYR A 260 -10.53 -22.48 -23.42
CA TYR A 260 -11.60 -23.18 -22.71
C TYR A 260 -12.93 -22.50 -23.01
N LEU A 261 -13.92 -23.28 -23.44
CA LEU A 261 -15.28 -22.78 -23.56
C LEU A 261 -15.88 -22.56 -22.18
N TYR A 262 -16.78 -21.58 -22.06
CA TYR A 262 -17.54 -21.39 -20.82
C TYR A 262 -18.33 -22.65 -20.47
N GLN A 263 -19.05 -23.22 -21.44
CA GLN A 263 -19.85 -24.43 -21.29
C GLN A 263 -19.75 -25.31 -22.54
N SER A 264 -20.07 -26.60 -22.39
CA SER A 264 -20.12 -27.55 -23.50
C SER A 264 -21.13 -27.09 -24.58
N GLY A 265 -20.75 -27.20 -25.85
CA GLY A 265 -21.57 -26.73 -26.97
C GLY A 265 -21.54 -25.21 -27.19
N GLY A 266 -20.82 -24.45 -26.36
CA GLY A 266 -20.57 -23.02 -26.54
C GLY A 266 -19.63 -22.73 -27.72
N GLN A 267 -19.31 -21.45 -27.91
CA GLN A 267 -18.37 -20.94 -28.91
C GLN A 267 -17.40 -19.95 -28.25
N GLU A 268 -16.27 -19.66 -28.92
CA GLU A 268 -15.38 -18.58 -28.48
C GLU A 268 -16.11 -17.23 -28.54
N ASP A 269 -15.96 -16.44 -27.48
CA ASP A 269 -16.50 -15.09 -27.32
C ASP A 269 -15.46 -14.13 -26.74
N SER A 270 -15.86 -12.89 -26.45
CA SER A 270 -14.97 -11.88 -25.89
C SER A 270 -14.49 -12.17 -24.47
N PHE A 271 -15.18 -13.04 -23.72
CA PHE A 271 -14.82 -13.41 -22.35
C PHE A 271 -13.98 -14.68 -22.28
N THR A 272 -13.93 -15.46 -23.35
CA THR A 272 -13.16 -16.70 -23.47
C THR A 272 -11.67 -16.56 -23.08
N PRO A 273 -10.96 -15.45 -23.37
CA PRO A 273 -9.62 -15.24 -22.83
C PRO A 273 -9.55 -15.20 -21.30
N VAL A 274 -10.55 -14.63 -20.64
CA VAL A 274 -10.64 -14.59 -19.17
C VAL A 274 -10.98 -15.98 -18.62
N THR A 275 -11.96 -16.67 -19.20
CA THR A 275 -12.28 -18.07 -18.85
C THR A 275 -11.05 -18.98 -18.97
N THR A 276 -10.30 -18.83 -20.08
CA THR A 276 -9.06 -19.58 -20.30
C THR A 276 -7.98 -19.21 -19.28
N SER A 277 -7.92 -17.95 -18.86
CA SER A 277 -6.99 -17.51 -17.81
C SER A 277 -7.29 -18.17 -16.47
N TYR A 278 -8.58 -18.26 -16.08
CA TYR A 278 -8.99 -18.97 -14.87
C TYR A 278 -8.60 -20.45 -14.92
N ALA A 279 -8.88 -21.12 -16.06
CA ALA A 279 -8.52 -22.51 -16.24
C ALA A 279 -7.01 -22.75 -16.13
N VAL A 280 -6.20 -21.91 -16.79
CA VAL A 280 -4.72 -21.99 -16.70
C VAL A 280 -4.23 -21.75 -15.28
N LEU A 281 -4.79 -20.77 -14.55
CA LEU A 281 -4.46 -20.54 -13.14
C LEU A 281 -4.73 -21.79 -12.29
N ALA A 282 -5.93 -22.34 -12.37
CA ALA A 282 -6.34 -23.53 -11.62
C ALA A 282 -5.46 -24.75 -11.92
N LEU A 283 -5.14 -24.98 -13.19
CA LEU A 283 -4.40 -26.14 -13.67
C LEU A 283 -2.87 -25.99 -13.53
N SER A 284 -2.34 -24.76 -13.44
CA SER A 284 -0.91 -24.47 -13.16
C SER A 284 -0.45 -24.95 -11.78
N GLY A 285 -1.41 -25.30 -10.95
CA GLY A 285 -1.19 -25.70 -9.59
C GLY A 285 -1.01 -24.55 -8.61
N LYS A 286 -1.41 -23.33 -9.00
CA LYS A 286 -1.42 -22.13 -8.17
C LYS A 286 -2.80 -21.84 -7.60
N THR A 287 -2.87 -20.89 -6.70
CA THR A 287 -4.09 -20.31 -6.13
C THR A 287 -3.90 -18.79 -6.05
N LEU A 288 -4.91 -18.04 -5.57
CA LEU A 288 -4.74 -16.62 -5.30
C LEU A 288 -4.32 -16.36 -3.84
N PRO A 289 -3.40 -15.41 -3.60
CA PRO A 289 -2.61 -14.71 -4.62
C PRO A 289 -1.55 -15.63 -5.27
N VAL A 290 -1.27 -15.45 -6.56
CA VAL A 290 -0.30 -16.29 -7.31
C VAL A 290 1.10 -16.17 -6.73
N ARG A 291 1.47 -14.95 -6.30
CA ARG A 291 2.73 -14.61 -5.66
C ARG A 291 2.48 -13.56 -4.60
N VAL A 292 3.06 -13.76 -3.43
CA VAL A 292 3.24 -12.71 -2.42
C VAL A 292 4.63 -12.11 -2.64
N ILE A 293 4.70 -10.82 -2.90
CA ILE A 293 5.99 -10.11 -2.86
C ILE A 293 6.37 -9.92 -1.40
N VAL A 294 7.63 -10.19 -1.10
CA VAL A 294 8.19 -9.81 0.20
C VAL A 294 8.57 -8.34 0.05
N SER A 295 7.80 -7.44 0.67
CA SER A 295 8.28 -6.07 0.87
C SER A 295 9.63 -6.18 1.55
N GLU A 296 10.70 -5.75 0.88
CA GLU A 296 11.96 -5.56 1.58
C GLU A 296 11.64 -4.66 2.77
N THR A 297 12.01 -5.09 3.98
CA THR A 297 11.97 -4.18 5.13
C THR A 297 12.69 -2.91 4.68
N PRO A 298 12.10 -1.71 4.85
CA PRO A 298 12.75 -0.47 4.43
C PRO A 298 14.21 -0.49 4.90
N SER A 299 15.10 -0.75 3.96
CA SER A 299 16.52 -0.84 4.21
C SER A 299 17.01 0.59 4.12
N GLY A 300 17.68 1.08 5.16
CA GLY A 300 18.13 2.46 5.18
C GLY A 300 18.23 3.02 6.59
N ALA A 301 18.48 4.31 6.65
CA ALA A 301 18.53 5.08 7.88
C ALA A 301 17.13 5.53 8.30
N ALA A 302 16.85 5.57 9.60
CA ALA A 302 15.71 6.31 10.11
C ALA A 302 16.00 7.81 9.97
N PHE A 303 14.99 8.57 9.55
CA PHE A 303 15.08 10.01 9.34
C PHE A 303 13.78 10.71 9.75
N ASN A 304 13.85 12.04 9.81
CA ASN A 304 12.68 12.90 9.75
C ASN A 304 12.65 13.66 8.42
N VAL A 305 11.45 13.89 7.91
CA VAL A 305 11.24 14.68 6.70
C VAL A 305 10.20 15.76 6.93
N GLN A 306 10.52 16.97 6.50
CA GLN A 306 9.61 18.12 6.44
C GLN A 306 9.44 18.56 4.99
N VAL A 307 8.20 18.78 4.57
CA VAL A 307 7.88 19.29 3.24
C VAL A 307 7.19 20.63 3.41
N GLU A 308 7.76 21.69 2.87
CA GLU A 308 7.29 23.07 2.98
C GLU A 308 6.91 23.62 1.60
N GLY A 309 5.63 23.94 1.41
CA GLY A 309 5.13 24.61 0.21
C GLY A 309 5.22 26.13 0.33
N LYS A 310 4.68 26.84 -0.66
CA LYS A 310 4.66 28.31 -0.69
C LYS A 310 3.91 28.95 0.49
N ARG A 311 2.97 28.23 1.11
CA ARG A 311 2.10 28.74 2.18
C ARG A 311 2.36 28.12 3.55
N GLY A 312 3.45 27.36 3.69
CA GLY A 312 3.88 26.76 4.95
C GLY A 312 4.10 25.25 4.88
N LEU A 313 4.07 24.60 6.05
CA LEU A 313 4.33 23.17 6.19
C LEU A 313 3.21 22.34 5.57
N LEU A 314 3.57 21.44 4.66
CA LEU A 314 2.69 20.47 4.01
C LEU A 314 2.74 19.09 4.68
N CYS A 315 3.92 18.68 5.16
CA CYS A 315 4.09 17.41 5.85
C CYS A 315 5.26 17.44 6.82
N ASP A 316 5.15 16.70 7.92
CA ASP A 316 6.26 16.37 8.81
C ASP A 316 6.08 14.94 9.31
N ALA A 317 7.01 14.06 8.94
CA ALA A 317 6.92 12.62 9.18
C ALA A 317 8.28 12.02 9.60
N ASP A 318 8.24 10.99 10.43
CA ASP A 318 9.39 10.11 10.65
C ASP A 318 9.33 8.95 9.63
N GLY A 319 10.48 8.48 9.14
CA GLY A 319 10.57 7.50 8.06
C GLY A 319 11.84 6.67 8.10
N VAL A 320 11.92 5.65 7.24
CA VAL A 320 13.13 4.84 7.03
C VAL A 320 13.36 4.70 5.53
N GLY A 321 14.59 4.94 5.09
CA GLY A 321 14.95 4.90 3.67
C GLY A 321 16.41 5.19 3.42
N LYS A 322 16.84 5.03 2.17
CA LYS A 322 18.23 5.16 1.75
C LYS A 322 18.55 6.57 1.31
N THR A 323 17.59 7.27 0.69
CA THR A 323 17.86 8.54 0.00
C THR A 323 16.97 9.70 0.43
N ALA A 324 17.40 10.92 0.14
CA ALA A 324 16.57 12.10 0.36
C ALA A 324 15.30 12.11 -0.51
N LEU A 325 15.29 11.40 -1.64
CA LEU A 325 14.08 11.15 -2.42
C LEU A 325 13.15 10.17 -1.69
N ASP A 326 13.68 9.12 -1.07
CA ASP A 326 12.89 8.19 -0.24
C ASP A 326 12.21 8.94 0.92
N ALA A 327 12.86 9.97 1.46
CA ALA A 327 12.27 10.87 2.43
C ALA A 327 11.07 11.64 1.88
N LEU A 328 11.16 12.22 0.68
CA LEU A 328 9.99 12.85 0.04
C LEU A 328 8.87 11.86 -0.21
N GLN A 329 9.21 10.66 -0.71
CA GLN A 329 8.25 9.59 -0.95
C GLN A 329 7.55 9.17 0.34
N THR A 330 8.29 9.10 1.45
CA THR A 330 7.72 8.83 2.76
C THR A 330 6.77 9.93 3.21
N ALA A 331 7.17 11.20 3.09
CA ALA A 331 6.27 12.32 3.39
C ALA A 331 5.01 12.31 2.51
N ALA A 332 5.17 12.04 1.22
CA ALA A 332 4.08 11.92 0.27
C ALA A 332 3.11 10.81 0.65
N ASN A 333 3.63 9.65 1.09
CA ASN A 333 2.82 8.55 1.56
C ASN A 333 2.10 8.87 2.89
N VAL A 334 2.80 9.45 3.86
CA VAL A 334 2.26 9.73 5.20
C VAL A 334 1.22 10.85 5.18
N CYS A 335 1.44 11.89 4.37
CA CYS A 335 0.60 13.07 4.32
C CYS A 335 -0.26 13.18 3.04
N SER A 336 -0.32 12.10 2.25
CA SER A 336 -1.09 12.05 0.99
C SER A 336 -0.75 13.18 0.00
N LEU A 337 0.54 13.52 -0.13
CA LEU A 337 0.99 14.56 -1.08
C LEU A 337 1.22 13.95 -2.46
N ALA A 338 0.63 14.56 -3.48
CA ALA A 338 1.04 14.29 -4.87
C ALA A 338 2.43 14.88 -5.12
N TYR A 339 3.25 14.19 -5.92
CA TYR A 339 4.54 14.71 -6.40
C TYR A 339 4.85 14.16 -7.79
N HIS A 340 5.71 14.86 -8.53
CA HIS A 340 6.20 14.44 -9.83
C HIS A 340 7.73 14.49 -9.86
N VAL A 341 8.32 13.49 -10.52
CA VAL A 341 9.76 13.33 -10.68
C VAL A 341 10.07 13.16 -12.16
N GLN A 342 10.92 14.03 -12.68
CA GLN A 342 11.49 13.93 -14.01
C GLN A 342 12.86 13.26 -13.96
N SER A 343 12.98 12.09 -14.55
CA SER A 343 14.29 11.44 -14.72
C SER A 343 15.04 12.05 -15.89
N SER A 344 16.32 12.36 -15.68
CA SER A 344 17.22 12.90 -16.70
C SER A 344 18.62 12.28 -16.61
N ALA A 345 19.45 12.51 -17.62
CA ALA A 345 20.87 12.11 -17.58
C ALA A 345 21.66 12.79 -16.44
N LEU A 346 21.11 13.84 -15.83
CA LEU A 346 21.70 14.57 -14.71
C LEU A 346 21.18 14.08 -13.34
N GLY A 347 20.28 13.08 -13.33
CA GLY A 347 19.60 12.57 -12.15
C GLY A 347 18.11 12.88 -12.14
N ASP A 348 17.43 12.38 -11.11
CA ASP A 348 16.01 12.61 -10.88
C ASP A 348 15.78 14.01 -10.32
N TYR A 349 14.85 14.74 -10.93
CA TYR A 349 14.46 16.08 -10.53
C TYR A 349 13.00 16.10 -10.09
N VAL A 350 12.74 16.54 -8.86
CA VAL A 350 11.38 16.76 -8.37
C VAL A 350 10.91 18.12 -8.88
N ASP A 351 9.98 18.13 -9.84
CA ASP A 351 9.46 19.36 -10.44
C ASP A 351 8.09 19.77 -9.89
N GLU A 352 7.41 18.92 -9.12
CA GLU A 352 6.12 19.24 -8.52
C GLU A 352 5.92 18.48 -7.19
N VAL A 353 5.39 19.16 -6.18
CA VAL A 353 4.89 18.58 -4.93
C VAL A 353 3.64 19.36 -4.51
N ALA A 354 2.59 18.66 -4.08
CA ALA A 354 1.30 19.22 -3.68
C ALA A 354 0.68 20.19 -4.71
N GLY A 355 0.88 19.94 -6.01
CA GLY A 355 0.39 20.80 -7.10
C GLY A 355 1.22 22.07 -7.35
N GLU A 356 2.29 22.30 -6.58
CA GLU A 356 3.17 23.46 -6.79
C GLU A 356 4.30 23.09 -7.77
N LYS A 357 4.14 23.51 -9.03
CA LYS A 357 5.09 23.19 -10.11
C LYS A 357 6.26 24.17 -10.18
N ALA A 358 7.46 23.65 -10.42
CA ALA A 358 8.66 24.41 -10.70
C ALA A 358 8.50 25.24 -11.99
N SER A 359 9.00 26.48 -11.97
CA SER A 359 8.91 27.40 -13.10
C SER A 359 9.98 28.49 -13.01
N GLY A 360 10.59 28.82 -14.16
CA GLY A 360 11.65 29.82 -14.25
C GLY A 360 12.84 29.45 -13.35
N ASN A 361 13.19 30.33 -12.41
CA ASN A 361 14.30 30.14 -11.48
C ASN A 361 13.86 29.56 -10.11
N ALA A 362 12.59 29.14 -9.98
CA ALA A 362 12.04 28.60 -8.75
C ALA A 362 11.58 27.14 -8.94
N GLY A 363 11.82 26.30 -7.93
CA GLY A 363 11.44 24.90 -7.93
C GLY A 363 11.64 24.25 -6.57
N TRP A 364 11.54 22.93 -6.52
CA TRP A 364 11.73 22.16 -5.29
C TRP A 364 13.21 21.91 -5.01
N LEU A 365 13.62 22.30 -3.81
CA LEU A 365 14.96 22.04 -3.27
C LEU A 365 14.85 21.18 -2.01
N TYR A 366 15.96 20.57 -1.62
CA TYR A 366 16.04 19.84 -0.36
C TYR A 366 17.32 20.17 0.39
N THR A 367 17.23 20.18 1.71
CA THR A 367 18.40 20.22 2.61
C THR A 367 18.41 18.98 3.49
N VAL A 368 19.60 18.58 3.92
CA VAL A 368 19.78 17.56 4.95
C VAL A 368 20.55 18.19 6.10
N ASN A 369 19.98 18.14 7.30
CA ASN A 369 20.51 18.79 8.50
C ASN A 369 20.82 20.29 8.28
N GLY A 370 19.96 20.97 7.51
CA GLY A 370 20.08 22.40 7.18
C GLY A 370 21.08 22.74 6.07
N VAL A 371 21.77 21.76 5.50
CA VAL A 371 22.76 21.95 4.44
C VAL A 371 22.16 21.57 3.08
N LEU A 372 22.32 22.43 2.08
CA LEU A 372 21.94 22.17 0.68
C LEU A 372 22.98 21.25 0.02
N PRO A 373 22.63 20.01 -0.37
CA PRO A 373 23.60 19.11 -0.97
C PRO A 373 23.93 19.45 -2.43
N SER A 374 25.10 19.00 -2.90
CA SER A 374 25.56 19.18 -4.28
C SER A 374 25.15 18.06 -5.25
N VAL A 375 24.33 17.11 -4.78
CA VAL A 375 23.85 15.95 -5.55
C VAL A 375 22.32 15.93 -5.59
N GLY A 376 21.75 15.23 -6.58
CA GLY A 376 20.30 15.00 -6.65
C GLY A 376 19.78 14.17 -5.47
N ALA A 377 18.50 14.32 -5.13
CA ALA A 377 17.91 13.69 -3.95
C ALA A 377 17.92 12.16 -4.00
N SER A 378 17.87 11.56 -5.20
CA SER A 378 17.99 10.10 -5.38
C SER A 378 19.44 9.60 -5.23
N ALA A 379 20.43 10.49 -5.22
CA ALA A 379 21.84 10.14 -5.04
C ALA A 379 22.38 10.46 -3.63
N TYR A 380 21.66 11.26 -2.84
CA TYR A 380 22.05 11.57 -1.47
C TYR A 380 21.71 10.41 -0.55
N ALA A 381 22.71 9.73 0.02
CA ALA A 381 22.51 8.66 1.00
C ALA A 381 22.26 9.24 2.40
N LEU A 382 21.14 8.87 3.01
CA LEU A 382 20.77 9.29 4.36
C LEU A 382 21.50 8.49 5.44
N MET A 383 21.72 9.16 6.58
CA MET A 383 22.26 8.60 7.81
C MET A 383 21.22 8.60 8.93
N GLU A 384 21.41 7.72 9.91
CA GLU A 384 20.49 7.56 11.03
C GLU A 384 20.31 8.88 11.78
N GLY A 385 19.06 9.31 11.91
CA GLY A 385 18.67 10.55 12.57
C GLY A 385 18.68 11.80 11.68
N ASP A 386 18.97 11.68 10.38
CA ASP A 386 18.97 12.81 9.46
C ASP A 386 17.61 13.53 9.45
N VAL A 387 17.66 14.86 9.33
CA VAL A 387 16.50 15.72 9.14
C VAL A 387 16.52 16.27 7.72
N VAL A 388 15.64 15.74 6.88
CA VAL A 388 15.45 16.16 5.49
C VAL A 388 14.39 17.25 5.44
N ARG A 389 14.68 18.36 4.77
CA ARG A 389 13.70 19.42 4.52
C ARG A 389 13.59 19.68 3.03
N TRP A 390 12.41 19.41 2.48
CA TRP A 390 11.98 19.79 1.14
C TRP A 390 11.27 21.13 1.19
N TYR A 391 11.60 22.04 0.28
CA TYR A 391 10.99 23.36 0.23
C TYR A 391 10.93 23.94 -1.18
N PHE A 392 9.90 24.76 -1.44
CA PHE A 392 9.80 25.53 -2.69
C PHE A 392 10.69 26.79 -2.60
N GLY A 393 11.62 26.96 -3.55
CA GLY A 393 12.64 28.00 -3.47
C GLY A 393 13.29 28.36 -4.80
N ASN A 394 14.08 29.43 -4.77
CA ASN A 394 14.94 29.82 -5.89
C ASN A 394 16.19 28.94 -5.93
N LEU A 395 16.82 28.81 -7.11
CA LEU A 395 18.04 28.00 -7.31
C LEU A 395 19.24 28.39 -6.43
N ASN A 396 19.24 29.59 -5.85
CA ASN A 396 20.27 30.02 -4.88
C ASN A 396 19.98 29.52 -3.45
N GLY A 397 18.96 28.69 -3.26
CA GLY A 397 18.56 28.11 -1.97
C GLY A 397 17.62 28.98 -1.14
N THR A 398 17.25 30.19 -1.58
CA THR A 398 16.31 31.03 -0.81
C THR A 398 14.87 30.51 -0.98
N PRO A 399 14.11 30.31 0.11
CA PRO A 399 12.69 29.95 0.02
C PRO A 399 11.89 30.98 -0.77
N ALA A 400 10.99 30.51 -1.64
CA ALA A 400 10.08 31.33 -2.43
C ALA A 400 8.67 31.23 -1.84
N SER A 401 8.55 31.68 -0.60
CA SER A 401 7.33 31.61 0.21
C SER A 401 6.41 32.80 -0.06
N GLU A 402 5.11 32.55 -0.17
CA GLU A 402 4.05 33.57 -0.14
C GLU A 402 3.76 34.04 1.30
N SER A 403 4.20 33.26 2.30
CA SER A 403 4.09 33.57 3.73
C SER A 403 5.38 34.16 4.28
N VAL A 404 5.28 35.04 5.29
CA VAL A 404 6.44 35.52 6.04
C VAL A 404 6.89 34.39 6.98
N ARG A 405 8.11 33.89 6.78
CA ARG A 405 8.73 32.83 7.59
C ARG A 405 9.69 33.45 8.60
N THR A 406 9.45 33.21 9.89
CA THR A 406 10.37 33.59 10.98
C THR A 406 10.88 32.33 11.67
N GLU A 407 12.20 32.18 11.77
CA GLU A 407 12.83 31.04 12.44
C GLU A 407 13.49 31.50 13.73
N VAL A 408 13.18 30.81 14.82
CA VAL A 408 13.65 31.10 16.17
C VAL A 408 14.41 29.88 16.70
N PRO A 409 15.73 29.97 16.91
CA PRO A 409 16.50 28.85 17.46
C PRO A 409 16.01 28.44 18.84
N LEU A 410 16.00 27.13 19.12
CA LEU A 410 15.64 26.53 20.40
C LEU A 410 16.84 25.80 21.00
N SER A 411 17.03 25.91 22.32
CA SER A 411 17.98 25.09 23.08
C SER A 411 17.35 24.55 24.38
N VAL A 412 17.77 23.34 24.77
CA VAL A 412 17.50 22.78 26.10
C VAL A 412 18.63 21.83 26.48
N VAL A 413 19.00 21.80 27.77
CA VAL A 413 19.90 20.79 28.32
C VAL A 413 19.08 19.78 29.11
N ILE A 414 19.08 18.52 28.69
CA ILE A 414 18.38 17.45 29.43
C ILE A 414 19.36 16.83 30.42
N ALA A 415 19.01 16.90 31.71
CA ALA A 415 19.84 16.34 32.77
C ALA A 415 20.11 14.83 32.56
N ALA A 416 21.31 14.37 32.87
CA ALA A 416 21.62 12.94 32.91
C ALA A 416 20.73 12.24 33.95
N PRO A 417 20.37 10.95 33.76
CA PRO A 417 19.59 10.22 34.76
C PRO A 417 20.35 10.20 36.09
N ALA A 418 19.72 10.72 37.14
CA ALA A 418 20.33 10.78 38.46
C ALA A 418 20.40 9.38 39.09
N SER A 419 21.60 8.98 39.55
CA SER A 419 21.72 8.04 40.67
C SER A 419 21.32 8.78 41.96
N PRO A 420 20.73 8.12 42.97
CA PRO A 420 20.04 8.82 44.05
C PRO A 420 21.01 9.59 44.96
N GLY A 421 20.83 10.91 45.08
CA GLY A 421 21.57 11.73 46.03
C GLY A 421 21.31 13.24 45.94
N GLY A 422 20.29 13.70 46.68
CA GLY A 422 20.16 14.96 47.45
C GLY A 422 20.67 16.33 46.96
N GLY A 423 19.78 17.34 47.09
CA GLY A 423 20.15 18.71 47.52
C GLY A 423 19.85 19.86 46.55
N SER A 424 19.08 20.83 47.04
CA SER A 424 18.54 22.06 46.41
C SER A 424 19.52 23.22 46.22
N GLU A 425 19.22 24.18 45.32
CA GLU A 425 19.20 25.65 45.60
C GLU A 425 18.66 26.50 44.43
N ASP A 426 18.23 27.72 44.77
CA ASP A 426 17.39 28.72 44.06
C ASP A 426 18.24 29.89 43.48
N THR A 427 17.73 30.71 42.54
CA THR A 427 17.99 32.18 42.37
C THR A 427 17.42 32.81 41.08
N SER A 428 17.10 34.11 41.15
CA SER A 428 16.36 34.99 40.22
C SER A 428 17.18 36.18 39.67
N GLY A 429 16.71 36.90 38.61
CA GLY A 429 17.18 38.27 38.22
C GLY A 429 16.91 38.76 36.75
N ASP A 430 16.51 40.04 36.59
CA ASP A 430 15.85 40.78 35.45
C ASP A 430 16.71 41.47 34.32
N GLY A 431 16.10 41.86 33.16
CA GLY A 431 16.27 43.21 32.50
C GLY A 431 16.59 43.43 30.97
N ASN A 432 15.56 43.68 30.11
CA ASN A 432 15.30 44.52 28.85
C ASN A 432 16.41 45.22 27.97
N THR A 433 16.28 45.68 26.68
CA THR A 433 15.61 45.43 25.34
C THR A 433 16.08 46.48 24.26
N LEU A 434 16.05 46.20 22.91
CA LEU A 434 15.49 47.11 21.82
C LEU A 434 15.53 46.63 20.30
N SER A 435 14.31 46.52 19.71
CA SER A 435 13.70 46.91 18.37
C SER A 435 14.23 46.43 17.00
N MET A 436 13.48 45.81 16.05
CA MET A 436 12.02 45.63 15.82
C MET A 436 11.78 44.29 15.06
N ILE A 437 10.92 43.42 15.62
CA ILE A 437 10.96 41.94 15.50
C ILE A 437 9.55 41.34 15.81
N VAL A 438 9.27 40.08 15.45
CA VAL A 438 8.55 39.13 16.33
C VAL A 438 9.40 39.00 17.61
N ASP A 439 9.17 39.87 18.59
CA ASP A 439 10.13 40.17 19.68
C ASP A 439 9.88 39.29 20.90
N VAL A 440 10.62 38.19 21.03
CA VAL A 440 11.03 37.68 22.35
C VAL A 440 12.19 38.58 22.77
N ALA A 441 11.90 39.56 23.63
CA ALA A 441 12.77 40.66 24.06
C ALA A 441 14.27 40.57 23.66
N GLY A 442 14.73 41.40 22.69
CA GLY A 442 16.10 41.94 22.73
C GLY A 442 17.00 42.05 21.48
N ALA A 443 16.54 41.94 20.23
CA ALA A 443 17.49 41.95 19.08
C ALA A 443 17.03 42.62 17.76
N GLY A 444 16.81 43.94 17.73
CA GLY A 444 17.41 44.72 16.63
C GLY A 444 17.02 44.50 15.16
N GLY A 445 16.03 43.67 14.79
CA GLY A 445 15.93 43.17 13.41
C GLY A 445 17.10 42.27 12.99
N LYS A 446 17.71 41.58 13.98
CA LYS A 446 18.69 40.50 13.82
C LYS A 446 18.21 39.24 14.56
N THR A 447 18.59 38.09 14.00
CA THR A 447 18.20 36.71 14.34
C THR A 447 18.90 36.16 15.59
N ASP A 448 18.80 36.85 16.75
CA ASP A 448 19.66 36.49 17.90
C ASP A 448 18.87 36.07 19.16
N GLY A 449 17.53 36.09 19.12
CA GLY A 449 16.69 35.61 20.22
C GLY A 449 16.55 34.09 20.19
N ALA A 450 17.54 33.36 20.68
CA ALA A 450 17.38 31.93 20.95
C ALA A 450 16.45 31.74 22.15
N ILE A 451 15.52 30.79 22.05
CA ILE A 451 14.69 30.37 23.18
C ILE A 451 15.43 29.25 23.90
N ASP A 452 16.01 29.59 25.04
CA ASP A 452 16.66 28.60 25.91
C ASP A 452 15.70 28.13 27.01
N PHE A 453 15.31 26.87 26.98
CA PHE A 453 14.53 26.23 28.05
C PHE A 453 15.38 25.90 29.29
N GLY A 454 16.68 26.17 29.26
CA GLY A 454 17.60 25.92 30.36
C GLY A 454 17.82 24.42 30.58
N THR A 455 18.00 24.02 31.85
CA THR A 455 18.14 22.60 32.20
C THR A 455 16.80 22.01 32.60
N ALA A 456 16.34 21.00 31.87
CA ALA A 456 15.08 20.31 32.13
C ALA A 456 15.31 18.91 32.71
N SER A 457 14.51 18.55 33.72
CA SER A 457 14.49 17.20 34.29
C SER A 457 13.46 16.33 33.59
N ARG A 458 13.67 15.02 33.56
CA ARG A 458 12.65 14.06 33.09
C ARG A 458 11.41 14.14 33.97
N GLY A 459 10.23 14.08 33.37
CA GLY A 459 8.94 14.26 34.03
C GLY A 459 8.59 15.72 34.35
N SER A 460 9.47 16.68 34.04
CA SER A 460 9.20 18.11 34.23
C SER A 460 8.65 18.76 32.97
N ILE A 461 8.11 19.97 33.12
CA ILE A 461 7.70 20.83 32.01
C ILE A 461 8.56 22.08 32.06
N ALA A 462 9.39 22.28 31.05
CA ALA A 462 10.12 23.55 30.89
C ALA A 462 9.20 24.57 30.23
N LEU A 463 9.17 25.79 30.74
CA LEU A 463 8.26 26.85 30.29
C LEU A 463 9.05 28.04 29.77
N GLN A 464 8.56 28.62 28.68
CA GLN A 464 9.03 29.90 28.15
C GLN A 464 7.85 30.74 27.68
N ASN A 465 8.01 32.05 27.59
CA ASN A 465 6.99 32.93 27.04
C ASN A 465 7.56 33.71 25.88
N ILE A 466 6.78 33.80 24.80
CA ILE A 466 7.16 34.55 23.61
C ILE A 466 6.09 35.59 23.29
N MET A 467 6.48 36.64 22.56
CA MET A 467 5.54 37.63 22.05
C MET A 467 5.55 37.60 20.53
N LEU A 468 4.41 37.25 19.96
CA LEU A 468 4.15 37.36 18.53
C LEU A 468 3.74 38.79 18.22
N LYS A 469 4.34 39.39 17.19
CA LYS A 469 4.04 40.75 16.76
C LYS A 469 3.79 40.80 15.26
N ASN A 470 2.63 41.31 14.86
CA ASN A 470 2.33 41.62 13.47
C ASN A 470 2.75 43.08 13.21
N GLY A 471 3.90 43.26 12.55
CA GLY A 471 4.39 44.60 12.17
C GLY A 471 3.70 45.20 10.94
N GLY A 472 2.84 44.44 10.25
CA GLY A 472 2.11 44.89 9.07
C GLY A 472 0.70 45.42 9.41
N SER A 473 0.08 46.08 8.44
CA SER A 473 -1.28 46.65 8.59
C SER A 473 -2.42 45.64 8.34
N ILE A 474 -2.10 44.46 7.79
CA ILE A 474 -3.08 43.43 7.43
C ILE A 474 -3.03 42.31 8.46
N ALA A 475 -4.18 41.76 8.81
CA ALA A 475 -4.25 40.59 9.68
C ALA A 475 -3.59 39.37 9.02
N ALA A 476 -2.96 38.53 9.83
CA ALA A 476 -2.30 37.32 9.36
C ALA A 476 -2.72 36.12 10.20
N THR A 477 -2.96 35.00 9.54
CA THR A 477 -3.02 33.70 10.20
C THR A 477 -1.60 33.22 10.44
N VAL A 478 -1.28 32.93 11.69
CA VAL A 478 0.02 32.44 12.14
C VAL A 478 -0.10 30.96 12.48
N SER A 479 0.74 30.12 11.88
CA SER A 479 0.92 28.71 12.24
C SER A 479 2.37 28.43 12.63
N ALA A 480 2.61 27.30 13.29
CA ALA A 480 3.93 26.91 13.75
C ALA A 480 4.47 25.64 13.06
N SER A 481 5.79 25.51 13.00
CA SER A 481 6.51 24.30 12.62
C SER A 481 7.76 24.17 13.47
N VAL A 482 8.24 22.95 13.72
CA VAL A 482 9.42 22.72 14.57
C VAL A 482 10.41 21.82 13.86
N SER A 483 11.67 22.22 13.76
CA SER A 483 12.76 21.42 13.19
C SER A 483 13.84 21.09 14.22
N GLY A 484 14.75 20.18 13.88
CA GLY A 484 15.86 19.74 14.73
C GLY A 484 15.52 18.57 15.66
N ASN A 485 16.04 18.59 16.89
CA ASN A 485 16.00 17.43 17.77
C ASN A 485 14.56 16.97 18.09
N ALA A 486 14.37 15.65 18.19
CA ALA A 486 13.08 15.01 18.42
C ALA A 486 12.36 15.50 19.69
N VAL A 487 13.09 15.96 20.73
CA VAL A 487 12.46 16.51 21.94
C VAL A 487 11.54 17.69 21.60
N PHE A 488 11.98 18.59 20.73
CA PHE A 488 11.17 19.73 20.31
C PHE A 488 10.07 19.30 19.35
N ARG A 489 10.41 18.47 18.34
CA ARG A 489 9.44 18.00 17.32
C ARG A 489 8.28 17.19 17.91
N ARG A 490 8.50 16.50 19.03
CA ARG A 490 7.49 15.64 19.66
C ARG A 490 6.72 16.31 20.80
N TYR A 491 7.38 17.18 21.55
CA TYR A 491 6.81 17.64 22.82
C TYR A 491 6.57 19.14 22.92
N LEU A 492 7.11 19.97 22.02
CA LEU A 492 6.89 21.41 22.11
C LEU A 492 5.41 21.76 21.93
N ARG A 493 4.90 22.64 22.78
CA ARG A 493 3.53 23.14 22.76
C ARG A 493 3.49 24.65 22.79
N LEU A 494 2.47 25.22 22.16
CA LEU A 494 2.15 26.64 22.16
C LEU A 494 0.71 26.80 22.68
N ASP A 495 0.53 27.60 23.72
CA ASP A 495 -0.75 27.82 24.40
C ASP A 495 -1.45 26.49 24.73
N GLU A 496 -0.68 25.60 25.37
CA GLU A 496 -1.05 24.23 25.81
C GLU A 496 -1.33 23.22 24.68
N LYS A 497 -1.40 23.66 23.43
CA LYS A 497 -1.64 22.81 22.25
C LYS A 497 -0.34 22.30 21.66
N PRO A 498 -0.30 21.07 21.10
CA PRO A 498 0.82 20.62 20.28
C PRO A 498 1.13 21.64 19.19
N TRP A 499 2.42 21.88 18.89
CA TRP A 499 2.80 22.90 17.90
C TRP A 499 2.15 22.68 16.52
N ARG A 500 1.85 21.43 16.15
CA ARG A 500 1.18 21.06 14.89
C ARG A 500 -0.24 21.60 14.78
N GLU A 501 -0.90 21.80 15.92
CA GLU A 501 -2.27 22.31 16.03
C GLU A 501 -2.30 23.80 16.35
N TYR A 502 -1.12 24.44 16.46
CA TYR A 502 -1.05 25.86 16.76
C TYR A 502 -1.43 26.68 15.54
N GLN A 503 -2.53 27.40 15.68
CA GLN A 503 -2.97 28.41 14.73
C GLN A 503 -3.63 29.55 15.49
N THR A 504 -3.27 30.77 15.13
CA THR A 504 -3.91 31.98 15.66
C THR A 504 -4.03 33.04 14.56
N THR A 505 -4.99 33.95 14.70
CA THR A 505 -5.11 35.12 13.81
C THR A 505 -4.62 36.34 14.56
N LEU A 506 -3.59 36.99 14.01
CA LEU A 506 -3.00 38.19 14.59
C LEU A 506 -3.39 39.41 13.74
N PRO A 507 -4.23 40.32 14.26
CA PRO A 507 -4.60 41.55 13.56
C PRO A 507 -3.38 42.39 13.17
N GLY A 508 -3.56 43.26 12.17
CA GLY A 508 -2.52 44.23 11.79
C GLY A 508 -2.09 45.09 12.99
N SER A 509 -0.79 45.32 13.12
CA SER A 509 -0.18 46.09 14.20
C SER A 509 -0.40 45.54 15.62
N ALA A 510 -0.91 44.31 15.78
CA ALA A 510 -1.20 43.70 17.07
C ALA A 510 -0.05 42.83 17.59
N ASN A 511 -0.05 42.62 18.91
CA ASN A 511 0.82 41.67 19.59
C ASN A 511 -0.02 40.62 20.32
N SER A 512 0.49 39.40 20.42
CA SER A 512 -0.08 38.33 21.25
C SER A 512 1.05 37.64 22.00
N ALA A 513 0.87 37.43 23.30
CA ALA A 513 1.72 36.49 24.02
C ALA A 513 1.36 35.06 23.58
N ALA A 514 2.35 34.17 23.56
CA ALA A 514 2.13 32.73 23.46
C ALA A 514 3.01 32.03 24.52
N ALA A 515 2.40 31.13 25.28
CA ALA A 515 3.09 30.34 26.29
C ALA A 515 3.68 29.09 25.62
N LEU A 516 4.99 28.94 25.71
CA LEU A 516 5.69 27.72 25.29
C LEU A 516 5.81 26.77 26.47
N SER A 517 5.47 25.51 26.23
CA SER A 517 5.76 24.43 27.16
C SER A 517 6.45 23.27 26.46
N LEU A 518 7.48 22.74 27.13
CA LEU A 518 8.23 21.57 26.69
C LEU A 518 8.19 20.52 27.80
N PRO A 519 7.12 19.69 27.85
CA PRO A 519 7.09 18.53 28.72
C PRO A 519 8.17 17.52 28.31
N ILE A 520 9.04 17.15 29.25
CA ILE A 520 10.03 16.09 29.05
C ILE A 520 9.46 14.81 29.66
N PRO A 521 9.19 13.75 28.89
CA PRO A 521 8.70 12.49 29.43
C PRO A 521 9.61 11.92 30.53
N ALA A 522 9.03 11.23 31.50
CA ALA A 522 9.76 10.61 32.60
C ALA A 522 10.76 9.55 32.09
N ASP A 523 10.43 8.89 30.98
CA ASP A 523 11.17 7.84 30.30
C ASP A 523 11.96 8.34 29.08
N TYR A 524 12.12 9.66 28.90
CA TYR A 524 12.84 10.20 27.74
C TYR A 524 14.30 9.75 27.74
N ALA A 525 14.70 9.02 26.70
CA ALA A 525 15.95 8.25 26.68
C ALA A 525 17.22 9.13 26.60
N GLU A 526 17.16 10.24 25.87
CA GLU A 526 18.35 11.04 25.58
C GLU A 526 18.69 12.06 26.68
N SER A 527 19.95 12.48 26.76
CA SER A 527 20.46 13.54 27.66
C SER A 527 21.36 14.53 26.91
N GLY A 528 21.79 15.59 27.59
CA GLY A 528 22.73 16.59 27.06
C GLY A 528 22.05 17.76 26.35
N ALA A 529 22.85 18.60 25.69
CA ALA A 529 22.36 19.74 24.94
C ALA A 529 21.60 19.29 23.69
N LYS A 530 20.41 19.85 23.49
CA LYS A 530 19.53 19.62 22.34
C LYS A 530 19.25 20.95 21.67
N SER A 531 19.26 20.95 20.35
CA SER A 531 18.99 22.13 19.52
C SER A 531 17.87 21.85 18.54
N GLY A 532 17.09 22.89 18.22
CA GLY A 532 16.08 22.87 17.18
C GLY A 532 15.71 24.28 16.76
N SER A 533 14.63 24.41 15.98
CA SER A 533 14.09 25.70 15.61
C SER A 533 12.56 25.68 15.70
N LEU A 534 11.97 26.74 16.24
CA LEU A 534 10.55 27.04 16.13
C LEU A 534 10.35 28.02 14.97
N ILE A 535 9.53 27.64 14.01
CA ILE A 535 9.28 28.39 12.78
C ILE A 535 7.84 28.86 12.80
N PHE A 536 7.61 30.16 12.60
CA PHE A 536 6.28 30.72 12.40
C PHE A 536 6.05 31.07 10.94
N TRP A 537 4.87 30.70 10.45
CA TRP A 537 4.37 31.04 9.13
C TRP A 537 3.23 32.02 9.28
N ALA A 538 3.40 33.25 8.78
CA ALA A 538 2.35 34.25 8.75
C ALA A 538 1.82 34.38 7.32
N THR A 539 0.56 33.97 7.12
CA THR A 539 -0.16 34.07 5.86
C THR A 539 -1.18 35.21 5.95
N PRO A 540 -1.15 36.21 5.06
CA PRO A 540 -2.13 37.29 5.07
C PRO A 540 -3.55 36.72 4.97
N THR A 541 -4.47 37.19 5.82
CA THR A 541 -5.89 36.87 5.66
C THR A 541 -6.39 37.66 4.46
N ALA A 542 -6.83 36.99 3.39
CA ALA A 542 -7.46 37.66 2.26
C ALA A 542 -8.66 38.48 2.77
N GLN A 543 -8.82 39.71 2.24
CA GLN A 543 -10.02 40.52 2.46
C GLN A 543 -11.22 39.96 1.73
#